data_AF-A0A7X9R7D6-F1
#
_entry.id   AF-A0A7X9R7D6-F1
#
_cell.length_a   1.000
_cell.length_b   1.000
_cell.length_c   1.000
_cell.angle_alpha   90.00
_cell.angle_beta   90.00
_cell.angle_gamma   90.00
#
_symmetry.space_group_name_H-M   'P 1'
#
loop_
_entity.id
_entity.type
_entity.pdbx_description
1 polymer ?
#
loop_
_entity_poly.entity_id
_entity_poly.type
_entity_poly.pdbx_seq_one_letter_code
_entity_poly.pdbx_strand_id
1 'polypeptide(L)'
;MKKNSIKKTVAATVLATSLFASANVTFASSSTQQVVDQARIDMKNAAYAYVVPAQKGKVATSQELYPALNKAKASYNKAKAQVSKSNDKNKAKILKELDAMYEEKVNGGIVPYIDAYNYADKYLNPIMEDIAEAEASRNVFQIEKSYHELSAQLKTRTSIMYRFSGKAARDLLLKEYKDPANAKRDELQVPVTIFMQVVKADKLVQEGKKAEAKEVLQTVGPLINKMPESNIFPGLKQWINEKYDAEIKKAK
;
A
#
# COMPACT_ATOMS: atom_id res chain seq x y z
N MET A 1 24.00 -49.58 1.46
CA MET A 1 24.03 -48.73 0.25
C MET A 1 23.04 -47.58 0.38
N LYS A 2 23.42 -46.42 -0.14
CA LYS A 2 22.96 -45.05 0.18
C LYS A 2 21.49 -44.77 -0.18
N LYS A 3 20.76 -44.11 0.72
CA LYS A 3 19.52 -43.36 0.41
C LYS A 3 19.90 -41.93 0.05
N ASN A 4 19.79 -41.56 -1.22
CA ASN A 4 19.92 -40.16 -1.66
C ASN A 4 18.53 -39.54 -1.81
N SER A 5 18.19 -38.62 -0.93
CA SER A 5 17.03 -37.74 -0.99
C SER A 5 17.28 -36.61 -2.00
N ILE A 6 16.65 -36.72 -3.17
CA ILE A 6 16.68 -35.69 -4.21
C ILE A 6 15.75 -34.55 -3.80
N LYS A 7 16.35 -33.39 -3.48
CA LYS A 7 15.65 -32.14 -3.20
C LYS A 7 14.91 -31.67 -4.45
N LYS A 8 13.59 -31.54 -4.38
CA LYS A 8 12.75 -30.91 -5.41
C LYS A 8 13.10 -29.43 -5.49
N THR A 9 13.87 -29.05 -6.51
CA THR A 9 14.08 -27.65 -6.87
C THR A 9 12.86 -27.21 -7.67
N VAL A 10 12.06 -26.30 -7.11
CA VAL A 10 10.96 -25.65 -7.83
C VAL A 10 11.59 -24.75 -8.88
N ALA A 11 11.64 -25.23 -10.12
CA ALA A 11 12.00 -24.42 -11.26
C ALA A 11 10.90 -23.37 -11.49
N ALA A 12 11.20 -22.11 -11.17
CA ALA A 12 10.34 -21.00 -11.54
C ALA A 12 10.28 -20.93 -13.09
N THR A 13 9.16 -21.36 -13.65
CA THR A 13 8.91 -21.28 -15.09
C THR A 13 8.69 -19.80 -15.46
N VAL A 14 9.71 -19.17 -16.03
CA VAL A 14 9.60 -17.83 -16.62
C VAL A 14 8.82 -17.98 -17.93
N LEU A 15 7.52 -17.70 -17.89
CA LEU A 15 6.68 -17.55 -19.08
C LEU A 15 6.50 -16.06 -19.39
N ALA A 16 7.08 -15.60 -20.50
CA ALA A 16 6.41 -14.76 -21.50
C ALA A 16 7.39 -14.43 -22.64
N THR A 17 7.19 -15.09 -23.77
CA THR A 17 7.79 -14.83 -25.08
C THR A 17 7.14 -13.63 -25.77
N SER A 18 7.94 -13.01 -26.66
CA SER A 18 7.60 -12.17 -27.82
C SER A 18 6.88 -10.83 -27.59
N LEU A 19 7.66 -9.73 -27.64
CA LEU A 19 7.41 -8.59 -28.53
C LEU A 19 8.77 -7.94 -28.87
N PHE A 20 9.46 -8.49 -29.87
CA PHE A 20 10.59 -7.81 -30.52
C PHE A 20 10.04 -6.98 -31.68
N ALA A 21 9.77 -5.71 -31.39
CA ALA A 21 9.77 -4.66 -32.39
C ALA A 21 10.79 -3.62 -31.91
N SER A 22 12.06 -3.87 -32.15
CA SER A 22 13.14 -2.90 -31.96
C SER A 22 13.72 -2.54 -33.31
N ALA A 23 13.78 -1.25 -33.60
CA ALA A 23 14.51 -0.69 -34.71
C ALA A 23 15.92 -1.30 -34.78
N ASN A 24 16.31 -1.79 -35.95
CA ASN A 24 17.63 -2.38 -36.17
C ASN A 24 18.69 -1.29 -36.00
N VAL A 25 19.38 -1.30 -34.85
CA VAL A 25 20.61 -0.54 -34.64
C VAL A 25 21.74 -1.55 -34.77
N THR A 26 22.53 -1.45 -35.85
CA THR A 26 23.69 -2.32 -36.07
C THR A 26 24.89 -1.72 -35.35
N PHE A 27 25.50 -2.48 -34.44
CA PHE A 27 26.65 -2.05 -33.62
C PHE A 27 27.94 -2.71 -34.09
N ALA A 28 29.07 -2.04 -33.85
CA ALA A 28 30.40 -2.45 -34.31
C ALA A 28 31.13 -3.48 -33.42
N SER A 29 30.52 -4.01 -32.36
CA SER A 29 31.02 -5.21 -31.66
C SER A 29 29.86 -6.03 -31.07
N SER A 30 29.84 -7.34 -31.33
CA SER A 30 28.77 -8.24 -30.88
C SER A 30 28.61 -8.26 -29.34
N SER A 31 29.68 -7.99 -28.59
CA SER A 31 29.66 -7.97 -27.12
C SER A 31 28.97 -6.74 -26.52
N THR A 32 29.13 -5.55 -27.11
CA THR A 32 28.46 -4.33 -26.62
C THR A 32 26.96 -4.41 -26.87
N GLN A 33 26.57 -4.90 -28.06
CA GLN A 33 25.18 -5.10 -28.42
C GLN A 33 24.48 -6.08 -27.46
N GLN A 34 25.10 -7.22 -27.18
CA GLN A 34 24.57 -8.21 -26.25
C GLN A 34 24.32 -7.62 -24.85
N VAL A 35 25.21 -6.77 -24.35
CA VAL A 35 25.04 -6.15 -23.03
C VAL A 35 23.92 -5.12 -23.03
N VAL A 36 23.77 -4.33 -24.10
CA VAL A 36 22.65 -3.40 -24.27
C VAL A 36 21.31 -4.16 -24.33
N ASP A 37 21.24 -5.23 -25.10
CA ASP A 37 20.02 -6.03 -25.23
C ASP A 37 19.67 -6.74 -23.93
N GLN A 38 20.67 -7.27 -23.21
CA GLN A 38 20.45 -7.85 -21.89
C GLN A 38 19.91 -6.82 -20.89
N ALA A 39 20.43 -5.58 -20.91
CA ALA A 39 19.90 -4.51 -20.07
C ALA A 39 18.45 -4.17 -20.41
N ARG A 40 18.10 -4.07 -21.70
CA ARG A 40 16.72 -3.86 -22.15
C ARG A 40 15.79 -4.99 -21.69
N ILE A 41 16.23 -6.24 -21.79
CA ILE A 41 15.48 -7.42 -21.33
C ILE A 41 15.26 -7.36 -19.82
N ASP A 42 16.32 -7.12 -19.04
CA ASP A 42 16.23 -7.10 -17.58
C ASP A 42 15.34 -5.95 -17.07
N MET A 43 15.40 -4.76 -17.69
CA MET A 43 14.50 -3.65 -17.36
C MET A 43 13.03 -3.97 -17.68
N LYS A 44 12.75 -4.62 -18.82
CA LYS A 44 11.39 -5.09 -19.13
C LYS A 44 10.91 -6.14 -18.12
N ASN A 45 11.76 -7.10 -17.79
CA ASN A 45 11.45 -8.16 -16.84
C ASN A 45 11.17 -7.60 -15.44
N ALA A 46 11.87 -6.54 -15.02
CA ALA A 46 11.58 -5.85 -13.76
C ALA A 46 10.15 -5.29 -13.72
N ALA A 47 9.67 -4.67 -14.81
CA ALA A 47 8.27 -4.24 -14.90
C ALA A 47 7.29 -5.42 -14.93
N TYR A 48 7.60 -6.47 -15.70
CA TYR A 48 6.74 -7.65 -15.80
C TYR A 48 6.63 -8.45 -14.51
N ALA A 49 7.63 -8.37 -13.63
CA ALA A 49 7.65 -9.08 -12.36
C ALA A 49 6.45 -8.78 -11.45
N TYR A 50 5.83 -7.59 -11.57
CA TYR A 50 4.59 -7.26 -10.84
C TYR A 50 3.36 -7.15 -11.74
N VAL A 51 3.52 -6.75 -13.02
CA VAL A 51 2.39 -6.60 -13.94
C VAL A 51 1.77 -7.96 -14.31
N VAL A 52 2.59 -8.96 -14.63
CA VAL A 52 2.10 -10.27 -15.08
C VAL A 52 1.39 -11.04 -13.97
N PRO A 53 1.92 -11.11 -12.72
CA PRO A 53 1.17 -11.70 -11.61
C PRO A 53 -0.16 -10.98 -11.34
N ALA A 54 -0.19 -9.65 -11.41
CA ALA A 54 -1.41 -8.89 -11.14
C ALA A 54 -2.53 -9.16 -12.15
N GLN A 55 -2.20 -9.40 -13.42
CA GLN A 55 -3.18 -9.84 -14.42
C GLN A 55 -3.82 -11.19 -14.09
N LYS A 56 -3.15 -12.00 -13.26
CA LYS A 56 -3.64 -13.27 -12.74
C LYS A 56 -4.22 -13.14 -11.32
N GLY A 57 -4.44 -11.90 -10.85
CA GLY A 57 -4.99 -11.62 -9.53
C GLY A 57 -4.01 -11.82 -8.37
N LYS A 58 -2.69 -11.87 -8.62
CA LYS A 58 -1.67 -11.99 -7.56
C LYS A 58 -0.92 -10.67 -7.38
N VAL A 59 -0.93 -10.12 -6.17
CA VAL A 59 0.00 -9.05 -5.75
C VAL A 59 1.39 -9.64 -5.55
N ALA A 60 2.39 -9.05 -6.21
CA ALA A 60 3.79 -9.39 -5.96
C ALA A 60 4.30 -8.61 -4.74
N THR A 61 4.98 -9.30 -3.84
CA THR A 61 5.57 -8.72 -2.63
C THR A 61 6.88 -7.99 -2.94
N SER A 62 7.29 -7.05 -2.09
CA SER A 62 8.59 -6.36 -2.26
C SER A 62 9.77 -7.33 -2.26
N GLN A 63 9.74 -8.37 -1.41
CA GLN A 63 10.76 -9.42 -1.34
C GLN A 63 10.92 -10.17 -2.68
N GLU A 64 9.81 -10.52 -3.34
CA GLU A 64 9.81 -11.19 -4.65
C GLU A 64 10.38 -10.30 -5.77
N LEU A 65 10.28 -8.98 -5.63
CA LEU A 65 10.65 -8.02 -6.67
C LEU A 65 12.09 -7.51 -6.59
N TYR A 66 12.69 -7.48 -5.40
CA TYR A 66 14.08 -7.02 -5.23
C TYR A 66 15.10 -7.72 -6.14
N PRO A 67 15.04 -9.05 -6.38
CA PRO A 67 15.94 -9.70 -7.33
C PRO A 67 15.85 -9.13 -8.75
N ALA A 68 14.62 -8.91 -9.26
CA ALA A 68 14.41 -8.34 -10.59
C ALA A 68 14.87 -6.88 -10.67
N LEU A 69 14.58 -6.09 -9.63
CA LEU A 69 15.04 -4.69 -9.52
C LEU A 69 16.57 -4.60 -9.53
N ASN A 70 17.24 -5.39 -8.69
CA ASN A 70 18.70 -5.37 -8.57
C ASN A 70 19.38 -5.81 -9.87
N LYS A 71 18.82 -6.83 -10.54
CA LYS A 71 19.31 -7.28 -11.83
C LYS A 71 19.18 -6.18 -12.90
N ALA A 72 18.02 -5.53 -13.00
CA ALA A 72 17.81 -4.44 -13.94
C ALA A 72 18.78 -3.26 -13.71
N LYS A 73 18.98 -2.86 -12.45
CA LYS A 73 19.97 -1.83 -12.07
C LYS A 73 21.39 -2.20 -12.48
N ALA A 74 21.81 -3.43 -12.19
CA ALA A 74 23.14 -3.90 -12.53
C ALA A 74 23.35 -3.94 -14.06
N SER A 75 22.40 -4.50 -14.81
CA SER A 75 22.49 -4.60 -16.27
C SER A 75 22.47 -3.22 -16.93
N TYR A 76 21.62 -2.28 -16.48
CA TYR A 76 21.61 -0.90 -16.95
C TYR A 76 22.96 -0.20 -16.73
N ASN A 77 23.50 -0.23 -15.51
CA ASN A 77 24.78 0.40 -15.20
C ASN A 77 25.93 -0.18 -16.02
N LYS A 78 25.94 -1.51 -16.20
CA LYS A 78 26.92 -2.20 -17.05
C LYS A 78 26.82 -1.74 -18.51
N ALA A 79 25.62 -1.71 -19.08
CA ALA A 79 25.39 -1.28 -20.45
C ALA A 79 25.79 0.20 -20.65
N LYS A 80 25.38 1.08 -19.74
CA LYS A 80 25.73 2.50 -19.78
C LYS A 80 27.24 2.72 -19.74
N ALA A 81 27.96 2.01 -18.87
CA ALA A 81 29.41 2.09 -18.77
C ALA A 81 30.11 1.59 -20.05
N GLN A 82 29.66 0.48 -20.64
CA GLN A 82 30.24 -0.07 -21.86
C GLN A 82 29.98 0.81 -23.08
N VAL A 83 28.73 1.26 -23.28
CA VAL A 83 28.37 2.15 -24.39
C VAL A 83 29.09 3.50 -24.27
N SER A 84 29.29 4.01 -23.04
CA SER A 84 30.04 5.25 -22.84
C SER A 84 31.50 5.16 -23.28
N LYS A 85 32.12 3.97 -23.16
CA LYS A 85 33.51 3.70 -23.56
C LYS A 85 33.63 3.24 -25.02
N SER A 86 32.53 2.99 -25.71
CA SER A 86 32.57 2.53 -27.10
C SER A 86 32.79 3.68 -28.08
N ASN A 87 33.35 3.35 -29.24
CA ASN A 87 33.48 4.25 -30.39
C ASN A 87 32.27 4.12 -31.34
N ASP A 88 31.12 3.66 -30.84
CA ASP A 88 29.94 3.44 -31.66
C ASP A 88 29.34 4.77 -32.15
N LYS A 89 29.08 4.88 -33.45
CA LYS A 89 28.49 6.09 -34.06
C LYS A 89 27.12 6.43 -33.48
N ASN A 90 26.39 5.44 -32.98
CA ASN A 90 25.06 5.61 -32.38
C ASN A 90 25.09 5.81 -30.86
N LYS A 91 26.28 5.90 -30.24
CA LYS A 91 26.47 5.95 -28.77
C LYS A 91 25.45 6.86 -28.05
N ALA A 92 25.28 8.10 -28.51
CA ALA A 92 24.37 9.05 -27.87
C ALA A 92 22.90 8.59 -27.90
N LYS A 93 22.46 8.02 -29.02
CA LYS A 93 21.11 7.47 -29.18
C LYS A 93 20.87 6.29 -28.23
N ILE A 94 21.83 5.38 -28.16
CA ILE A 94 21.74 4.18 -27.32
C ILE A 94 21.66 4.54 -25.83
N LEU A 95 22.49 5.49 -25.39
CA LEU A 95 22.46 5.98 -24.01
C LEU A 95 21.11 6.63 -23.69
N LYS A 96 20.58 7.44 -24.60
CA LYS A 96 19.25 8.05 -24.44
C LYS A 96 18.14 7.00 -24.33
N GLU A 97 18.18 5.96 -25.15
CA GLU A 97 17.21 4.85 -25.10
C GLU A 97 17.32 4.04 -23.80
N LEU A 98 18.54 3.75 -23.33
CA LEU A 98 18.76 3.07 -22.05
C LEU A 98 18.22 3.90 -20.88
N ASP A 99 18.52 5.21 -20.86
CA ASP A 99 18.07 6.13 -19.82
C ASP A 99 16.53 6.25 -19.82
N ALA A 100 15.91 6.41 -20.99
CA ALA A 100 14.45 6.47 -21.11
C ALA A 100 13.77 5.18 -20.63
N MET A 101 14.33 4.01 -20.99
CA MET A 101 13.78 2.73 -20.55
C MET A 101 13.96 2.49 -19.05
N TYR A 102 15.10 2.90 -18.50
CA TYR A 102 15.34 2.81 -17.05
C TYR A 102 14.38 3.70 -16.29
N GLU A 103 14.16 4.93 -16.76
CA GLU A 103 13.20 5.86 -16.17
C GLU A 103 11.78 5.26 -16.20
N GLU A 104 11.33 4.77 -17.35
CA GLU A 104 9.96 4.24 -17.50
C GLU A 104 9.73 2.95 -16.69
N LYS A 105 10.65 1.98 -16.77
CA LYS A 105 10.43 0.62 -16.25
C LYS A 105 10.93 0.43 -14.82
N VAL A 106 11.96 1.17 -14.42
CA VAL A 106 12.56 1.06 -13.09
C VAL A 106 12.06 2.18 -12.18
N ASN A 107 12.38 3.44 -12.51
CA ASN A 107 12.05 4.58 -11.64
C ASN A 107 10.54 4.91 -11.63
N GLY A 108 9.84 4.77 -12.76
CA GLY A 108 8.39 4.93 -12.90
C GLY A 108 7.60 3.61 -12.86
N GLY A 109 8.28 2.49 -12.65
CA GLY A 109 7.70 1.14 -12.66
C GLY A 109 7.89 0.42 -11.35
N ILE A 110 8.84 -0.53 -11.31
CA ILE A 110 9.00 -1.44 -10.18
C ILE A 110 9.35 -0.74 -8.85
N VAL A 111 10.10 0.37 -8.87
CA VAL A 111 10.46 1.10 -7.63
C VAL A 111 9.22 1.67 -6.93
N PRO A 112 8.40 2.53 -7.57
CA PRO A 112 7.19 3.05 -6.94
C PRO A 112 6.14 1.98 -6.65
N TYR A 113 6.14 0.84 -7.38
CA TYR A 113 5.32 -0.30 -7.01
C TYR A 113 5.76 -0.89 -5.66
N ILE A 114 7.06 -1.11 -5.46
CA ILE A 114 7.60 -1.62 -4.19
C ILE A 114 7.25 -0.66 -3.05
N ASP A 115 7.34 0.65 -3.27
CA ASP A 115 6.94 1.66 -2.28
C ASP A 115 5.44 1.57 -1.95
N ALA A 116 4.58 1.37 -2.95
CA ALA A 116 3.15 1.20 -2.76
C ALA A 116 2.80 -0.08 -1.98
N TYR A 117 3.44 -1.20 -2.30
CA TYR A 117 3.30 -2.45 -1.56
C TYR A 117 3.76 -2.28 -0.11
N ASN A 118 4.96 -1.72 0.11
CA ASN A 118 5.50 -1.50 1.45
C ASN A 118 4.65 -0.51 2.25
N TYR A 119 4.03 0.48 1.60
CA TYR A 119 3.09 1.38 2.25
C TYR A 119 1.89 0.60 2.80
N ALA A 120 1.27 -0.26 1.98
CA ALA A 120 0.16 -1.08 2.42
C ALA A 120 0.58 -2.05 3.55
N ASP A 121 1.63 -2.82 3.31
CA ASP A 121 2.12 -3.87 4.20
C ASP A 121 2.58 -3.35 5.57
N LYS A 122 3.25 -2.18 5.61
CA LYS A 122 3.82 -1.65 6.85
C LYS A 122 2.96 -0.61 7.57
N TYR A 123 1.98 -0.02 6.89
CA TYR A 123 1.19 1.08 7.46
C TYR A 123 -0.31 0.88 7.39
N LEU A 124 -0.85 0.13 6.43
CA LEU A 124 -2.29 -0.15 6.40
C LEU A 124 -2.61 -1.44 7.15
N ASN A 125 -1.92 -2.54 6.84
CA ASN A 125 -2.22 -3.84 7.45
C ASN A 125 -2.10 -3.83 8.98
N PRO A 126 -1.03 -3.31 9.59
CA PRO A 126 -0.91 -3.33 11.05
C PRO A 126 -2.00 -2.50 11.74
N ILE A 127 -2.38 -1.36 11.16
CA ILE A 127 -3.46 -0.53 11.72
C ILE A 127 -4.81 -1.25 11.60
N MET A 128 -5.05 -1.96 10.49
CA MET A 128 -6.27 -2.76 10.30
C MET A 128 -6.33 -3.95 11.27
N GLU A 129 -5.19 -4.58 11.56
CA GLU A 129 -5.05 -5.62 12.59
C GLU A 129 -5.31 -5.06 13.99
N ASP A 130 -4.69 -3.92 14.34
CA ASP A 130 -4.91 -3.22 15.62
C ASP A 130 -6.39 -2.87 15.83
N ILE A 131 -7.08 -2.42 14.78
CA ILE A 131 -8.53 -2.15 14.81
C ILE A 131 -9.28 -3.45 15.11
N ALA A 132 -8.99 -4.54 14.41
CA ALA A 132 -9.66 -5.82 14.62
C ALA A 132 -9.44 -6.38 16.03
N GLU A 133 -8.23 -6.27 16.57
CA GLU A 133 -7.91 -6.66 17.94
C GLU A 133 -8.64 -5.78 18.98
N ALA A 134 -8.71 -4.47 18.73
CA ALA A 134 -9.41 -3.53 19.58
C ALA A 134 -10.93 -3.75 19.56
N GLU A 135 -11.50 -4.10 18.40
CA GLU A 135 -12.89 -4.53 18.25
C GLU A 135 -13.16 -5.82 19.05
N ALA A 136 -12.28 -6.82 18.93
CA ALA A 136 -12.42 -8.09 19.63
C ALA A 136 -12.32 -7.95 21.16
N SER A 137 -11.41 -7.09 21.64
CA SER A 137 -11.22 -6.78 23.06
C SER A 137 -12.15 -5.70 23.61
N ARG A 138 -13.00 -5.10 22.75
CA ARG A 138 -13.90 -3.97 23.09
C ARG A 138 -13.15 -2.75 23.65
N ASN A 139 -11.90 -2.54 23.22
CA ASN A 139 -11.08 -1.43 23.66
C ASN A 139 -11.34 -0.17 22.81
N VAL A 140 -12.34 0.61 23.22
CA VAL A 140 -12.80 1.79 22.47
C VAL A 140 -11.72 2.88 22.33
N PHE A 141 -10.85 3.04 23.33
CA PHE A 141 -9.73 3.98 23.26
C PHE A 141 -8.72 3.58 22.20
N GLN A 142 -8.42 2.28 22.08
CA GLN A 142 -7.54 1.78 21.04
C GLN A 142 -8.18 1.91 19.65
N ILE A 143 -9.50 1.67 19.53
CA ILE A 143 -10.22 1.89 18.26
C ILE A 143 -10.12 3.36 17.81
N GLU A 144 -10.37 4.33 18.70
CA GLU A 144 -10.23 5.76 18.39
C GLU A 144 -8.80 6.08 17.92
N LYS A 145 -7.78 5.59 18.63
CA LYS A 145 -6.39 5.81 18.30
C LYS A 145 -6.05 5.27 16.90
N SER A 146 -6.35 4.00 16.65
CA SER A 146 -6.06 3.36 15.36
C SER A 146 -6.90 3.95 14.22
N TYR A 147 -8.13 4.42 14.48
CA TYR A 147 -8.93 5.17 13.51
C TYR A 147 -8.25 6.47 13.06
N HIS A 148 -7.68 7.23 13.99
CA HIS A 148 -6.98 8.46 13.67
C HIS A 148 -5.68 8.21 12.90
N GLU A 149 -4.93 7.16 13.28
CA GLU A 149 -3.74 6.73 12.56
C GLU A 149 -4.09 6.30 11.13
N LEU A 150 -5.13 5.49 10.95
CA LEU A 150 -5.64 5.06 9.64
C LEU A 150 -6.05 6.26 8.79
N SER A 151 -6.84 7.17 9.36
CA SER A 151 -7.30 8.39 8.69
C SER A 151 -6.13 9.27 8.24
N ALA A 152 -5.08 9.38 9.07
CA ALA A 152 -3.88 10.14 8.72
C ALA A 152 -3.11 9.51 7.55
N GLN A 153 -2.92 8.18 7.56
CA GLN A 153 -2.27 7.48 6.44
C GLN A 153 -3.07 7.65 5.14
N LEU A 154 -4.38 7.37 5.19
CA LEU A 154 -5.27 7.45 4.03
C LEU A 154 -5.33 8.86 3.42
N LYS A 155 -5.26 9.91 4.25
CA LYS A 155 -5.26 11.30 3.79
C LYS A 155 -3.93 11.74 3.18
N THR A 156 -2.80 11.33 3.75
CA THR A 156 -1.50 11.96 3.45
C THR A 156 -0.63 11.16 2.48
N ARG A 157 -0.73 9.84 2.47
CA ARG A 157 0.25 8.96 1.79
C ARG A 157 -0.32 8.09 0.68
N THR A 158 -1.63 8.14 0.45
CA THR A 158 -2.29 7.33 -0.58
C THR A 158 -1.84 7.61 -2.00
N SER A 159 -1.31 8.81 -2.28
CA SER A 159 -0.75 9.13 -3.60
C SER A 159 0.36 8.15 -4.03
N ILE A 160 1.07 7.52 -3.10
CA ILE A 160 2.13 6.52 -3.39
C ILE A 160 1.57 5.35 -4.22
N MET A 161 0.32 4.94 -3.97
CA MET A 161 -0.33 3.83 -4.68
C MET A 161 -0.64 4.15 -6.16
N TYR A 162 -0.45 5.38 -6.61
CA TYR A 162 -0.75 5.82 -7.98
C TYR A 162 0.52 6.15 -8.80
N ARG A 163 1.72 6.07 -8.21
CA ARG A 163 2.98 6.57 -8.81
C ARG A 163 3.66 5.60 -9.79
N PHE A 164 3.18 4.37 -9.91
CA PHE A 164 3.78 3.35 -10.78
C PHE A 164 2.91 3.04 -12.00
N SER A 165 3.55 2.58 -13.07
CA SER A 165 2.89 2.12 -14.31
C SER A 165 2.26 0.73 -14.14
N GLY A 166 1.17 0.44 -14.86
CA GLY A 166 0.49 -0.87 -14.80
C GLY A 166 -0.84 -0.84 -14.04
N LYS A 167 -1.92 -0.62 -14.80
CA LYS A 167 -3.29 -0.49 -14.28
C LYS A 167 -3.76 -1.71 -13.48
N ALA A 168 -3.55 -2.92 -13.99
CA ALA A 168 -3.99 -4.15 -13.32
C ALA A 168 -3.38 -4.30 -11.93
N ALA A 169 -2.08 -4.03 -11.79
CA ALA A 169 -1.38 -4.07 -10.51
C ALA A 169 -1.87 -2.98 -9.55
N ARG A 170 -2.14 -1.78 -10.07
CA ARG A 170 -2.71 -0.68 -9.28
C ARG A 170 -4.09 -1.03 -8.75
N ASP A 171 -5.00 -1.43 -9.63
CA ASP A 171 -6.37 -1.75 -9.24
C ASP A 171 -6.39 -2.90 -8.22
N LEU A 172 -5.51 -3.89 -8.38
CA LEU A 172 -5.39 -5.00 -7.44
C LEU A 172 -4.89 -4.54 -6.06
N LEU A 173 -3.82 -3.72 -6.00
CA LEU A 173 -3.32 -3.16 -4.74
C LEU A 173 -4.38 -2.28 -4.04
N LEU A 174 -5.15 -1.49 -4.79
CA LEU A 174 -6.22 -0.67 -4.23
C LEU A 174 -7.32 -1.57 -3.65
N LYS A 175 -7.77 -2.57 -4.41
CA LYS A 175 -8.81 -3.51 -4.00
C LYS A 175 -8.42 -4.32 -2.75
N GLU A 176 -7.16 -4.75 -2.66
CA GLU A 176 -6.69 -5.61 -1.57
C GLU A 176 -6.43 -4.82 -0.28
N TYR A 177 -5.92 -3.60 -0.38
CA TYR A 177 -5.47 -2.85 0.79
C TYR A 177 -6.21 -1.53 1.02
N LYS A 178 -6.32 -0.68 0.00
CA LYS A 178 -6.86 0.68 0.18
C LYS A 178 -8.37 0.68 0.36
N ASP A 179 -9.10 -0.11 -0.40
CA ASP A 179 -10.56 -0.11 -0.40
C ASP A 179 -11.12 -0.65 0.92
N PRO A 180 -10.64 -1.79 1.46
CA PRO A 180 -11.03 -2.26 2.79
C PRO A 180 -10.67 -1.24 3.89
N ALA A 181 -9.51 -0.60 3.78
CA ALA A 181 -9.10 0.43 4.73
C ALA A 181 -10.02 1.67 4.70
N ASN A 182 -10.44 2.15 3.53
CA ASN A 182 -11.42 3.24 3.46
C ASN A 182 -12.77 2.81 4.04
N ALA A 183 -13.25 1.61 3.68
CA ALA A 183 -14.51 1.09 4.18
C ALA A 183 -14.53 1.01 5.71
N LYS A 184 -13.46 0.47 6.31
CA LYS A 184 -13.31 0.40 7.77
C LYS A 184 -13.22 1.79 8.41
N ARG A 185 -12.47 2.71 7.80
CA ARG A 185 -12.41 4.10 8.27
C ARG A 185 -13.80 4.76 8.23
N ASP A 186 -14.55 4.57 7.15
CA ASP A 186 -15.87 5.20 7.00
C ASP A 186 -16.90 4.58 7.96
N GLU A 187 -16.82 3.27 8.18
CA GLU A 187 -17.60 2.53 9.18
C GLU A 187 -17.35 3.06 10.62
N LEU A 188 -16.09 3.33 10.97
CA LEU A 188 -15.72 3.80 12.31
C LEU A 188 -15.94 5.30 12.53
N GLN A 189 -16.21 6.08 11.48
CA GLN A 189 -16.32 7.53 11.57
C GLN A 189 -17.38 7.99 12.58
N VAL A 190 -18.59 7.46 12.50
CA VAL A 190 -19.69 7.85 13.39
C VAL A 190 -19.44 7.37 14.83
N PRO A 191 -19.11 6.09 15.08
CA PRO A 191 -18.82 5.61 16.44
C PRO A 191 -17.70 6.38 17.14
N VAL A 192 -16.57 6.62 16.46
CA VAL A 192 -15.45 7.37 17.04
C VAL A 192 -15.86 8.82 17.34
N THR A 193 -16.62 9.46 16.44
CA THR A 193 -17.14 10.82 16.69
C THR A 193 -17.98 10.86 17.97
N ILE A 194 -18.87 9.89 18.17
CA ILE A 194 -19.69 9.84 19.39
C ILE A 194 -18.82 9.66 20.62
N PHE A 195 -17.87 8.72 20.57
CA PHE A 195 -16.94 8.49 21.68
C PHE A 195 -16.19 9.76 22.09
N MET A 196 -15.64 10.49 21.11
CA MET A 196 -14.97 11.77 21.34
C MET A 196 -15.87 12.79 22.04
N GLN A 197 -17.14 12.91 21.63
CA GLN A 197 -18.07 13.85 22.27
C GLN A 197 -18.41 13.44 23.70
N VAL A 198 -18.59 12.15 23.98
CA VAL A 198 -18.84 11.66 25.35
C VAL A 198 -17.63 11.90 26.26
N VAL A 199 -16.42 11.60 25.78
CA VAL A 199 -15.18 11.89 26.53
C VAL A 199 -15.03 13.39 26.78
N LYS A 200 -15.38 14.24 25.80
CA LYS A 200 -15.38 15.70 25.97
C LYS A 200 -16.39 16.16 27.02
N ALA A 201 -17.61 15.61 26.99
CA ALA A 201 -18.63 15.93 27.98
C ALA A 201 -18.23 15.51 29.40
N ASP A 202 -17.66 14.32 29.57
CA ASP A 202 -17.16 13.82 30.87
C ASP A 202 -16.10 14.76 31.45
N LYS A 203 -15.16 15.25 30.62
CA LYS A 203 -14.18 16.28 31.01
C LYS A 203 -14.84 17.59 31.45
N LEU A 204 -15.81 18.09 30.69
CA LEU A 204 -16.54 19.32 31.04
C LEU A 204 -17.30 19.19 32.37
N VAL A 205 -17.88 18.03 32.65
CA VAL A 205 -18.50 17.75 33.95
C VAL A 205 -17.47 17.79 35.08
N GLN A 206 -16.31 17.16 34.90
CA GLN A 206 -15.23 17.18 35.88
C GLN A 206 -14.71 18.60 36.15
N GLU A 207 -14.77 19.49 35.15
CA GLU A 207 -14.45 20.91 35.26
C GLU A 207 -15.60 21.77 35.84
N GLY A 208 -16.75 21.18 36.17
CA GLY A 208 -17.93 21.89 36.69
C GLY A 208 -18.78 22.61 35.63
N LYS A 209 -18.44 22.50 34.34
CA LYS A 209 -19.11 23.15 33.21
C LYS A 209 -20.31 22.34 32.70
N LYS A 210 -21.30 22.11 33.59
CA LYS A 210 -22.44 21.22 33.31
C LYS A 210 -23.30 21.66 32.11
N ALA A 211 -23.48 22.97 31.90
CA ALA A 211 -24.26 23.49 30.78
C ALA A 211 -23.59 23.16 29.42
N GLU A 212 -22.28 23.40 29.30
CA GLU A 212 -21.50 23.07 28.10
C GLU A 212 -21.46 21.56 27.84
N ALA A 213 -21.32 20.75 28.91
CA ALA A 213 -21.37 19.29 28.78
C ALA A 213 -22.70 18.81 28.19
N LYS A 214 -23.82 19.40 28.60
CA LYS A 214 -25.15 19.09 28.08
C LYS A 214 -25.29 19.44 26.60
N GLU A 215 -24.80 20.60 26.18
CA GLU A 215 -24.80 21.02 24.77
C GLU A 215 -24.00 20.04 23.90
N VAL A 216 -22.82 19.60 24.37
CA VAL A 216 -22.02 18.58 23.69
C VAL A 216 -22.79 17.27 23.55
N LEU A 217 -23.43 16.79 24.62
CA LEU A 217 -24.21 15.54 24.59
C LEU A 217 -25.45 15.61 23.68
N GLN A 218 -26.06 16.78 23.50
CA GLN A 218 -27.15 16.96 22.55
C GLN A 218 -26.72 16.71 21.09
N THR A 219 -25.44 16.94 20.76
CA THR A 219 -24.90 16.63 19.43
C THR A 219 -24.77 15.12 19.16
N VAL A 220 -24.75 14.30 20.22
CA VAL A 220 -24.62 12.83 20.12
C VAL A 220 -25.93 12.17 19.69
N GLY A 221 -27.07 12.67 20.16
CA GLY A 221 -28.39 12.07 19.90
C GLY A 221 -28.66 11.78 18.41
N PRO A 222 -28.50 12.76 17.50
CA PRO A 222 -28.66 12.54 16.07
C PRO A 222 -27.66 11.55 15.45
N LEU A 223 -26.46 11.40 16.04
CA LEU A 223 -25.42 10.51 15.55
C LEU A 223 -25.69 9.05 15.92
N ILE A 224 -26.35 8.78 17.05
CA ILE A 224 -26.74 7.43 17.48
C ILE A 224 -27.58 6.73 16.41
N ASN A 225 -28.51 7.46 15.77
CA ASN A 225 -29.37 6.93 14.71
C ASN A 225 -28.62 6.66 13.39
N LYS A 226 -27.39 7.15 13.27
CA LYS A 226 -26.50 6.93 12.10
C LYS A 226 -25.42 5.89 12.38
N MET A 227 -25.41 5.26 13.56
CA MET A 227 -24.47 4.18 13.83
C MET A 227 -24.80 3.00 12.91
N PRO A 228 -23.78 2.37 12.30
CA PRO A 228 -24.02 1.17 11.52
C PRO A 228 -24.60 0.07 12.43
N GLU A 229 -25.56 -0.70 11.92
CA GLU A 229 -26.16 -1.82 12.67
C GLU A 229 -25.16 -2.94 12.97
N SER A 230 -24.01 -2.92 12.28
CA SER A 230 -22.88 -3.79 12.56
C SER A 230 -22.47 -3.65 14.03
N ASN A 231 -22.46 -4.79 14.71
CA ASN A 231 -22.23 -4.99 16.14
C ASN A 231 -20.78 -4.66 16.60
N ILE A 232 -20.14 -3.67 15.99
CA ILE A 232 -18.70 -3.35 16.13
C ILE A 232 -18.39 -2.67 17.47
N PHE A 233 -19.43 -2.19 18.14
CA PHE A 233 -19.33 -1.76 19.52
C PHE A 233 -20.44 -2.40 20.38
N PRO A 234 -20.37 -3.71 20.65
CA PRO A 234 -21.21 -4.33 21.66
C PRO A 234 -20.73 -3.82 23.02
N GLY A 235 -21.30 -2.69 23.44
CA GLY A 235 -20.89 -2.00 24.65
C GLY A 235 -20.82 -0.48 24.51
N LEU A 236 -20.60 0.11 23.32
CA LEU A 236 -20.58 1.58 23.20
C LEU A 236 -21.98 2.16 23.33
N LYS A 237 -23.00 1.56 22.71
CA LYS A 237 -24.39 2.01 22.90
C LYS A 237 -24.81 1.91 24.36
N GLN A 238 -24.40 0.84 25.04
CA GLN A 238 -24.66 0.62 26.46
C GLN A 238 -23.86 1.61 27.33
N TRP A 239 -22.57 1.80 27.09
CA TRP A 239 -21.70 2.73 27.80
C TRP A 239 -22.08 4.18 27.58
N ILE A 240 -22.45 4.57 26.35
CA ILE A 240 -23.04 5.87 26.02
C ILE A 240 -24.32 6.03 26.81
N ASN A 241 -25.24 5.07 26.79
CA ASN A 241 -26.49 5.19 27.54
C ASN A 241 -26.22 5.29 29.05
N GLU A 242 -25.33 4.45 29.60
CA GLU A 242 -24.93 4.48 31.01
C GLU A 242 -24.32 5.83 31.41
N LYS A 243 -23.40 6.38 30.61
CA LYS A 243 -22.77 7.69 30.85
C LYS A 243 -23.71 8.87 30.60
N TYR A 244 -24.46 8.83 29.50
CA TYR A 244 -25.44 9.84 29.12
C TYR A 244 -26.56 9.95 30.17
N ASP A 245 -27.12 8.82 30.59
CA ASP A 245 -28.18 8.79 31.60
C ASP A 245 -27.64 9.14 32.99
N ALA A 246 -26.41 8.70 33.35
CA ALA A 246 -25.80 9.05 34.63
C ALA A 246 -25.49 10.55 34.74
N GLU A 247 -24.97 11.17 33.67
CA GLU A 247 -24.59 12.58 33.69
C GLU A 247 -25.78 13.53 33.51
N ILE A 248 -26.82 13.14 32.75
CA ILE A 248 -28.09 13.88 32.71
C ILE A 248 -28.82 13.81 34.06
N LYS A 249 -28.80 12.67 34.76
CA LYS A 249 -29.40 12.56 36.10
C LYS A 249 -28.66 13.37 37.17
N LYS A 250 -27.35 13.59 37.05
CA LYS A 250 -26.55 14.46 37.95
C LYS A 250 -26.63 15.96 37.62
N ALA A 251 -27.20 16.30 36.46
CA ALA A 251 -27.37 17.68 35.99
C ALA A 251 -28.80 18.21 36.17
N LYS A 252 -29.76 17.36 36.57
CA LYS A 252 -31.07 17.76 37.12
C LYS A 252 -30.97 17.93 38.63
#